data_AF-A0A7X3DBI8-F1
#
_entry.id   AF-A0A7X3DBI8-F1
#
_cell.length_a   1.000
_cell.length_b   1.000
_cell.length_c   1.000
_cell.angle_alpha   90.00
_cell.angle_beta   90.00
_cell.angle_gamma   90.00
#
_symmetry.space_group_name_H-M   'P 1'
#
loop_
_entity.id
_entity.type
_entity.pdbx_description
1 polymer ?
#
loop_
_entity_poly.entity_id
_entity_poly.type
_entity_poly.pdbx_seq_one_letter_code
_entity_poly.pdbx_strand_id
1 'polypeptide(L)'
;MNVFWLALFIISSLLLIGVLVRQRLSWSWVKGFALHLALAAGVLYLLNFSGMISNVYIPLNPATIGTVVVLGVPGIALIAGVQYFIV
;
A
#
# COMPACT_ATOMS: atom_id res chain seq x y z
N MET A 1 -19.34 -15.69 13.63
CA MET A 1 -18.59 -16.51 12.65
C MET A 1 -18.38 -17.87 13.28
N ASN A 2 -18.94 -18.96 12.72
CA ASN A 2 -18.81 -20.28 13.35
C ASN A 2 -17.36 -20.77 13.22
N VAL A 3 -16.87 -21.49 14.24
CA VAL A 3 -15.49 -22.01 14.31
C VAL A 3 -15.09 -22.77 13.04
N PHE A 4 -16.04 -23.50 12.44
CA PHE A 4 -15.85 -24.20 11.18
C PHE A 4 -15.44 -23.28 10.03
N TRP A 5 -16.16 -22.16 9.84
CA TRP A 5 -15.86 -21.20 8.77
C TRP A 5 -14.52 -20.51 8.99
N LEU A 6 -14.19 -20.21 10.24
CA LEU A 6 -12.91 -19.61 10.60
C LEU A 6 -11.75 -20.59 10.34
N ALA A 7 -11.90 -21.86 10.73
CA ALA A 7 -10.91 -22.90 10.47
C ALA A 7 -10.70 -23.13 8.97
N LEU A 8 -11.79 -23.23 8.19
CA LEU A 8 -11.72 -23.38 6.74
C LEU A 8 -10.99 -22.20 6.09
N PHE A 9 -11.33 -20.96 6.49
CA PHE A 9 -10.70 -19.74 5.97
C PHE A 9 -9.21 -19.69 6.29
N ILE A 10 -8.80 -20.06 7.51
CA ILE A 10 -7.39 -20.11 7.91
C ILE A 10 -6.64 -21.16 7.07
N ILE A 11 -7.17 -22.37 6.98
CA ILE A 11 -6.52 -23.47 6.24
C ILE A 11 -6.40 -23.12 4.76
N SER A 12 -7.47 -22.59 4.13
CA SER A 12 -7.42 -22.19 2.72
C SER A 12 -6.43 -21.07 2.47
N SER A 13 -6.35 -20.09 3.38
CA SER A 13 -5.40 -18.98 3.27
C SER A 13 -3.95 -19.46 3.41
N LEU A 14 -3.67 -20.36 4.35
CA LEU A 14 -2.34 -20.95 4.53
C LEU A 14 -1.92 -21.79 3.32
N LEU A 15 -2.82 -22.60 2.76
CA LEU A 15 -2.55 -23.36 1.54
C LEU A 15 -2.26 -22.43 0.35
N LEU A 16 -3.03 -21.34 0.20
CA LEU A 16 -2.80 -20.34 -0.85
C LEU A 16 -1.42 -19.67 -0.71
N ILE A 17 -1.04 -19.26 0.51
CA ILE A 17 0.29 -18.72 0.80
C ILE A 17 1.36 -19.75 0.44
N GLY A 18 1.17 -21.02 0.82
CA GLY A 18 2.07 -22.11 0.47
C GLY A 18 2.24 -22.29 -1.05
N VAL A 19 1.15 -22.20 -1.82
CA VAL A 19 1.19 -22.25 -3.29
C VAL A 19 1.92 -21.04 -3.86
N LEU A 20 1.63 -19.83 -3.40
CA LEU A 20 2.28 -18.60 -3.85
C LEU A 20 3.80 -18.64 -3.65
N VAL A 21 4.25 -19.09 -2.48
CA VAL A 21 5.68 -19.25 -2.17
C VAL A 21 6.31 -20.34 -3.04
N ARG A 22 5.62 -21.47 -3.24
CA ARG A 22 6.11 -22.61 -4.03
C ARG A 22 6.17 -22.31 -5.53
N GLN A 23 5.20 -21.58 -6.08
CA GLN A 23 5.11 -21.24 -7.51
C GLN A 23 6.13 -20.19 -7.95
N ARG A 24 7.17 -19.91 -7.14
CA ARG A 24 8.23 -18.96 -7.48
C ARG A 24 7.63 -17.62 -7.84
N LEU A 25 6.81 -17.05 -6.95
CA LEU A 25 6.58 -15.61 -6.96
C LEU A 25 7.95 -14.97 -7.15
N SER A 26 8.18 -14.40 -8.34
CA SER A 26 9.54 -14.12 -8.77
C SER A 26 10.13 -13.21 -7.70
N TRP A 27 11.22 -13.61 -7.06
CA TRP A 27 11.88 -12.75 -6.08
C TRP A 27 12.23 -11.38 -6.70
N SER A 28 12.35 -11.32 -8.03
CA SER A 28 12.42 -10.08 -8.80
C SER A 28 11.14 -9.24 -8.70
N TRP A 29 9.95 -9.85 -8.80
CA TRP A 29 8.66 -9.16 -8.63
C TRP A 29 8.49 -8.63 -7.20
N VAL A 30 8.82 -9.43 -6.17
CA VAL A 30 8.73 -8.99 -4.77
C VAL A 30 9.68 -7.82 -4.50
N LYS A 31 10.93 -7.90 -5.00
CA LYS A 31 11.90 -6.80 -4.90
C LYS A 31 11.41 -5.55 -5.64
N GLY A 32 10.84 -5.71 -6.84
CA GLY A 32 10.28 -4.61 -7.62
C GLY A 32 9.12 -3.92 -6.92
N PHE A 33 8.21 -4.70 -6.32
CA PHE A 33 7.10 -4.19 -5.51
C PHE A 33 7.60 -3.48 -4.25
N ALA A 34 8.54 -4.09 -3.52
CA ALA A 34 9.13 -3.48 -2.32
C ALA A 34 9.85 -2.15 -2.64
N LEU A 35 10.53 -2.07 -3.80
CA LEU A 35 11.12 -0.82 -4.28
C LEU A 35 10.05 0.23 -4.58
N HIS A 36 8.97 -0.12 -5.28
CA HIS A 36 7.86 0.80 -5.53
C HIS A 36 7.21 1.28 -4.23
N LEU A 37 7.02 0.37 -3.26
CA LEU A 37 6.51 0.67 -1.93
C LEU A 37 7.40 1.66 -1.18
N ALA A 38 8.71 1.40 -1.15
CA ALA A 38 9.69 2.27 -0.51
C ALA A 38 9.78 3.63 -1.21
N LEU A 39 9.73 3.68 -2.53
CA LEU A 39 9.71 4.92 -3.30
C LEU A 39 8.44 5.72 -3.03
N ALA A 40 7.26 5.09 -3.03
CA ALA A 40 6.00 5.75 -2.72
C ALA A 40 6.02 6.36 -1.31
N ALA A 41 6.47 5.58 -0.32
CA ALA A 41 6.62 6.08 1.05
C ALA A 41 7.65 7.22 1.14
N GLY A 42 8.78 7.10 0.44
CA GLY A 42 9.82 8.13 0.38
C GLY A 42 9.34 9.43 -0.25
N VAL A 43 8.61 9.37 -1.36
CA VAL A 43 8.01 10.54 -2.02
C VAL A 43 7.01 11.22 -1.08
N LEU A 44 6.11 10.45 -0.46
CA LEU A 44 5.16 11.01 0.52
C LEU A 44 5.87 11.65 1.72
N TYR A 45 6.95 11.04 2.21
CA TYR A 45 7.75 11.60 3.30
C TYR A 45 8.42 12.91 2.89
N LEU A 46 9.07 12.95 1.73
CA LEU A 46 9.71 14.16 1.21
C LEU A 46 8.70 15.28 0.96
N LEU A 47 7.52 14.97 0.42
CA LEU A 47 6.47 15.97 0.20
C LEU A 47 5.98 16.59 1.51
N ASN A 48 5.73 15.76 2.53
CA ASN A 48 5.34 16.26 3.86
C ASN A 48 6.47 17.06 4.53
N PHE A 49 7.71 16.60 4.44
CA PHE A 49 8.85 17.26 5.09
C PHE A 49 9.24 18.58 4.40
N SER A 50 9.21 18.61 3.08
CA SER A 50 9.60 19.79 2.29
C SER A 50 8.59 20.93 2.34
N GLY A 51 7.33 20.64 2.69
CA GLY A 51 6.25 21.63 2.63
C GLY A 51 5.95 22.11 1.21
N MET A 52 6.38 21.37 0.17
CA MET A 52 6.16 21.74 -1.24
C MET A 52 4.67 21.95 -1.58
N ILE A 53 3.80 21.21 -0.90
CA ILE A 53 2.35 21.39 -0.98
C ILE A 53 1.92 22.04 0.34
N SER A 54 1.83 23.36 0.35
CA SER A 54 1.44 24.14 1.53
C SER A 54 0.03 23.74 1.99
N ASN A 55 -0.15 23.59 3.32
CA ASN A 55 -1.40 23.16 3.98
C ASN A 55 -1.92 21.75 3.63
N VAL A 56 -1.15 20.91 2.95
CA VAL A 56 -1.51 19.51 2.66
C VAL A 56 -0.61 18.58 3.46
N TYR A 57 -1.18 17.95 4.49
CA TYR A 57 -0.51 16.94 5.30
C TYR A 57 -1.08 15.56 4.97
N ILE A 58 -0.29 14.74 4.28
CA ILE A 58 -0.68 13.36 3.91
C ILE A 58 -0.13 12.41 4.97
N PRO A 59 -0.97 11.76 5.81
CA PRO A 59 -0.48 10.86 6.84
C PRO A 59 0.22 9.66 6.22
N LEU A 60 1.39 9.26 6.73
CA LEU A 60 2.08 8.04 6.30
C LEU A 60 1.47 6.82 7.00
N ASN A 61 0.50 6.18 6.36
CA ASN A 61 -0.13 4.95 6.86
C ASN A 61 -0.32 3.93 5.72
N PRO A 62 -0.67 2.67 6.01
CA PRO A 62 -0.79 1.64 4.97
C PRO A 62 -1.80 2.00 3.86
N ALA A 63 -2.85 2.75 4.16
CA ALA A 63 -3.87 3.12 3.19
C ALA A 63 -3.36 4.20 2.22
N THR A 64 -2.71 5.26 2.71
CA THR A 64 -2.15 6.32 1.85
C THR A 64 -0.99 5.81 1.02
N ILE A 65 -0.06 5.07 1.63
CA ILE A 65 1.06 4.46 0.93
C ILE A 65 0.54 3.48 -0.13
N GLY A 66 -0.42 2.61 0.22
CA GLY A 66 -1.04 1.67 -0.73
C GLY A 66 -1.69 2.37 -1.92
N THR A 67 -2.39 3.48 -1.67
CA THR A 67 -3.02 4.29 -2.73
C THR A 67 -1.98 4.85 -3.69
N VAL A 68 -0.86 5.38 -3.18
CA VAL A 68 0.23 5.91 -3.99
C VAL A 68 1.04 4.80 -4.68
N VAL A 69 1.14 3.61 -4.11
CA VAL A 69 1.75 2.46 -4.78
C VAL A 69 0.93 2.00 -5.97
N VAL A 70 -0.40 1.96 -5.84
CA VAL A 70 -1.30 1.50 -6.90
C VAL A 70 -1.48 2.56 -7.98
N LEU A 71 -1.67 3.82 -7.58
CA LEU A 71 -2.03 4.91 -8.50
C LEU A 71 -0.85 5.81 -8.87
N GLY A 72 0.30 5.72 -8.19
CA GLY A 72 1.45 6.58 -8.40
C GLY A 72 1.18 8.05 -8.05
N VAL A 73 1.70 8.96 -8.87
CA VAL A 73 1.48 10.42 -8.76
C VAL A 73 -0.02 10.79 -8.75
N PRO A 74 -0.88 10.21 -9.61
CA PRO A 74 -2.33 10.37 -9.49
C PRO A 74 -2.91 10.08 -8.10
N GLY A 75 -2.36 9.10 -7.39
CA GLY A 75 -2.78 8.77 -6.02
C GLY A 75 -2.47 9.89 -5.03
N ILE A 76 -1.32 10.55 -5.18
CA ILE A 76 -0.94 11.72 -4.37
C ILE A 76 -1.92 12.87 -4.63
N ALA A 77 -2.23 13.15 -5.91
CA ALA A 77 -3.19 14.17 -6.29
C ALA A 77 -4.60 13.88 -5.75
N LEU A 78 -5.02 12.62 -5.78
CA LEU A 78 -6.30 12.17 -5.21
C LEU A 78 -6.36 12.45 -3.71
N ILE A 79 -5.33 12.05 -2.96
CA ILE A 79 -5.29 12.25 -1.51
C ILE A 79 -5.26 13.74 -1.17
N ALA A 80 -4.44 14.52 -1.87
CA ALA A 80 -4.37 15.97 -1.71
C ALA A 80 -5.71 16.65 -2.04
N GLY A 81 -6.39 16.21 -3.10
CA GLY A 81 -7.71 16.72 -3.47
C GLY A 81 -8.77 16.38 -2.42
N VAL A 82 -8.81 15.13 -1.95
CA VAL A 82 -9.69 14.71 -0.85
C VAL A 82 -9.47 15.59 0.38
N GLN A 83 -8.22 15.81 0.77
CA GLN A 83 -7.89 16.69 1.88
C GLN A 83 -8.35 18.13 1.61
N TYR A 84 -8.11 18.67 0.42
CA TYR A 84 -8.49 20.04 0.08
C TYR A 84 -10.00 20.29 0.06
N PHE A 85 -10.79 19.31 -0.38
CA PHE A 85 -12.24 19.47 -0.53
C PHE A 85 -13.06 19.03 0.69
N ILE A 86 -12.55 18.07 1.48
CA ILE A 86 -13.31 17.45 2.59
C ILE A 86 -12.84 17.95 3.95
N VAL A 87 -11.58 18.37 4.09
CA VAL A 87 -10.96 18.83 5.35
C VAL A 87 -10.77 20.34 5.32
#